data_AF-U6CXM0-F1
#
_entry.id   AF-U6CXM0-F1
#
_cell.length_a   1.000
_cell.length_b   1.000
_cell.length_c   1.000
_cell.angle_alpha   90.00
_cell.angle_beta   90.00
_cell.angle_gamma   90.00
#
_symmetry.space_group_name_H-M   'P 1'
#
loop_
_entity.id
_entity.type
_entity.pdbx_description
1 polymer ?
#
loop_
_entity_poly.entity_id
_entity_poly.type
_entity_poly.pdbx_seq_one_letter_code
_entity_poly.pdbx_strand_id
1 'polypeptide(L)'
;SGMEADDGYRALQWNAGSGGLPTNETTFARVLQQQGYATGLIGKWHQGVNCESRNDHCHHPLNHGFDYFYGMPFTLVNDCQPGRPPEVDAMTRSRLWHYTQMAALGVLTVAVGKTCGFISVSWKGVLGAASLVFLFFVSWYASFGFVCRWNCILMRDHDVIEQPMVLERTAGHMLREAISYIERNKHRPFLLFVSLLHVHIPLVTTKRFLGKSQHGLYGDNVEEMDWLVGEILKALEVHGLKNKTFTYFTSDHGGHLEARDGHGQLGGWNGIFRGGKGMGGWEGGIRVPGIFRWPGVLPAGRVIHEPTSLMDIFPTVVQLGGGHAPQDRVIDGRSLVPLLQGTDEHSAHEFLFHYCGKYLHAARW
;
A
#
# COMPACT_ATOMS: atom_id res chain seq x y z
N SER A 1 4.14 0.87 -17.07
CA SER A 1 4.29 0.95 -15.60
C SER A 1 3.05 0.32 -14.99
N GLY A 2 3.16 -0.63 -14.07
CA GLY A 2 2.00 -1.35 -13.50
C GLY A 2 1.05 -0.49 -12.67
N MET A 3 1.43 0.75 -12.33
CA MET A 3 0.57 1.68 -11.60
C MET A 3 -0.38 2.47 -12.50
N GLU A 4 -0.35 2.21 -13.81
CA GLU A 4 -1.32 2.76 -14.75
C GLU A 4 -1.38 1.90 -16.00
N ALA A 5 -2.44 1.12 -16.14
CA ALA A 5 -2.74 0.36 -17.34
C ALA A 5 -3.87 1.04 -18.12
N ASP A 6 -3.81 0.99 -19.46
CA ASP A 6 -4.83 1.56 -20.36
C ASP A 6 -6.19 0.83 -20.27
N ASP A 7 -6.29 -0.21 -19.44
CA ASP A 7 -7.47 -1.02 -19.16
C ASP A 7 -8.35 -0.47 -18.02
N GLY A 8 -7.97 0.67 -17.43
CA GLY A 8 -8.76 1.37 -16.40
C GLY A 8 -8.34 1.09 -14.96
N TYR A 9 -7.31 0.25 -14.72
CA TYR A 9 -6.74 0.07 -13.38
C TYR A 9 -5.69 1.16 -13.06
N ARG A 10 -5.91 1.88 -11.94
CA ARG A 10 -5.03 2.96 -11.45
C ARG A 10 -4.00 2.51 -10.41
N ALA A 11 -3.98 1.22 -10.10
CA ALA A 11 -3.10 0.59 -9.13
C ALA A 11 -2.99 -0.90 -9.46
N LEU A 12 -1.90 -1.52 -9.01
CA LEU A 12 -1.73 -2.96 -9.07
C LEU A 12 -2.93 -3.65 -8.39
N GLN A 13 -3.40 -4.75 -8.97
CA GLN A 13 -4.54 -5.52 -8.44
C GLN A 13 -4.13 -6.90 -7.93
N TRP A 14 -2.96 -7.38 -8.35
CA TRP A 14 -2.52 -8.75 -8.14
C TRP A 14 -1.03 -8.81 -7.84
N ASN A 15 -0.64 -9.62 -6.85
CA ASN A 15 0.77 -9.92 -6.57
C ASN A 15 1.47 -10.58 -7.76
N ALA A 16 0.72 -11.36 -8.54
CA ALA A 16 1.21 -12.05 -9.72
C ALA A 16 1.25 -11.16 -10.98
N GLY A 17 0.88 -9.87 -10.87
CA GLY A 17 1.01 -8.92 -11.96
C GLY A 17 2.48 -8.67 -12.30
N SER A 18 2.78 -8.50 -13.58
CA SER A 18 4.12 -8.21 -14.10
C SER A 18 4.53 -6.72 -13.97
N GLY A 19 3.63 -5.89 -13.47
CA GLY A 19 3.85 -4.46 -13.34
C GLY A 19 4.46 -4.10 -11.99
N GLY A 20 5.42 -3.17 -12.00
CA GLY A 20 6.03 -2.64 -10.79
C GLY A 20 6.97 -1.47 -11.04
N LEU A 21 7.76 -1.11 -10.03
CA LEU A 21 8.79 -0.08 -10.10
C LEU A 21 9.88 -0.51 -11.11
N PRO A 22 10.09 0.22 -12.22
CA PRO A 22 11.02 -0.20 -13.26
C PRO A 22 12.45 -0.42 -12.72
N THR A 23 13.14 -1.43 -13.25
CA THR A 23 14.48 -1.84 -12.78
C THR A 23 15.56 -0.78 -13.01
N ASN A 24 15.32 0.17 -13.92
CA ASN A 24 16.20 1.31 -14.18
C ASN A 24 15.93 2.51 -13.26
N GLU A 25 14.94 2.43 -12.35
CA GLU A 25 14.69 3.47 -11.35
C GLU A 25 15.59 3.32 -10.12
N THR A 26 16.10 4.47 -9.66
CA THR A 26 16.98 4.54 -8.48
C THR A 26 16.18 5.01 -7.27
N THR A 27 16.11 4.18 -6.23
CA THR A 27 15.50 4.55 -4.94
C THR A 27 16.51 5.22 -4.00
N PHE A 28 16.05 5.98 -3.01
CA PHE A 28 16.94 6.50 -1.96
C PHE A 28 17.59 5.36 -1.16
N ALA A 29 16.93 4.20 -1.06
CA ALA A 29 17.49 3.01 -0.43
C ALA A 29 18.71 2.51 -1.19
N ARG A 30 18.64 2.42 -2.53
CA ARG A 30 19.79 2.04 -3.37
C ARG A 30 20.97 2.97 -3.20
N VAL A 31 20.74 4.27 -3.18
CA VAL A 31 21.81 5.27 -2.98
C VAL A 31 22.44 5.11 -1.60
N LEU A 32 21.63 4.97 -0.54
CA LEU A 32 22.14 4.78 0.82
C LEU A 32 22.86 3.45 1.01
N GLN A 33 22.37 2.36 0.40
CA GLN A 33 23.04 1.06 0.39
C GLN A 33 24.46 1.19 -0.19
N GLN A 34 24.64 1.95 -1.27
CA GLN A 34 25.95 2.23 -1.86
C GLN A 34 26.85 3.09 -0.96
N GLN A 35 26.27 3.91 -0.07
CA GLN A 35 26.99 4.64 0.98
C GLN A 35 27.27 3.80 2.24
N GLY A 36 26.97 2.50 2.22
CA GLY A 36 27.24 1.58 3.33
C GLY A 36 26.20 1.60 4.45
N TYR A 37 25.02 2.17 4.22
CA TYR A 37 23.90 2.07 5.16
C TYR A 37 23.33 0.66 5.15
N ALA A 38 22.91 0.18 6.32
CA ALA A 38 21.94 -0.90 6.40
C ALA A 38 20.60 -0.42 5.88
N THR A 39 19.95 -1.13 4.97
CA THR A 39 18.65 -0.72 4.41
C THR A 39 17.56 -1.75 4.68
N GLY A 40 16.49 -1.35 5.37
CA GLY A 40 15.39 -2.24 5.76
C GLY A 40 14.04 -1.65 5.44
N LEU A 41 13.16 -2.45 4.83
CA LEU A 41 11.75 -2.12 4.61
C LEU A 41 10.87 -3.02 5.46
N ILE A 42 9.96 -2.42 6.22
CA ILE A 42 8.99 -3.14 7.05
C ILE A 42 7.58 -2.68 6.72
N GLY A 43 6.76 -3.60 6.21
CA GLY A 43 5.36 -3.41 5.89
C GLY A 43 5.03 -3.41 4.40
N LYS A 44 4.21 -2.46 3.94
CA LYS A 44 3.68 -2.38 2.58
C LYS A 44 4.80 -2.01 1.58
N TRP A 45 4.84 -2.71 0.45
CA TRP A 45 5.67 -2.33 -0.70
C TRP A 45 4.83 -1.72 -1.83
N HIS A 46 3.91 -2.50 -2.40
CA HIS A 46 2.93 -2.10 -3.42
C HIS A 46 3.53 -1.55 -4.73
N GLN A 47 4.73 -2.00 -5.09
CA GLN A 47 5.43 -1.59 -6.31
C GLN A 47 5.84 -2.79 -7.17
N GLY A 48 5.05 -3.87 -7.13
CA GLY A 48 5.27 -5.10 -7.89
C GLY A 48 6.21 -6.09 -7.19
N VAL A 49 6.26 -7.31 -7.72
CA VAL A 49 7.16 -8.37 -7.21
C VAL A 49 8.01 -8.92 -8.35
N ASN A 50 7.37 -9.44 -9.40
CA ASN A 50 8.01 -10.16 -10.50
C ASN A 50 7.71 -9.49 -11.85
N CYS A 51 8.49 -9.82 -12.88
CA CYS A 51 8.34 -9.31 -14.25
C CYS A 51 7.84 -10.41 -15.21
N GLU A 52 8.72 -11.36 -15.54
CA GLU A 52 8.50 -12.38 -16.57
C GLU A 52 8.23 -13.75 -15.95
N SER A 53 8.84 -14.02 -14.79
CA SER A 53 8.72 -15.30 -14.11
C SER A 53 8.48 -15.11 -12.62
N ARG A 54 7.79 -16.07 -12.00
CA ARG A 54 7.43 -16.04 -10.57
C ARG A 54 8.59 -15.91 -9.57
N ASN A 55 9.84 -16.05 -10.03
CA ASN A 55 11.04 -16.10 -9.21
C ASN A 55 12.09 -15.04 -9.59
N ASP A 56 11.82 -14.18 -10.58
CA ASP A 56 12.81 -13.17 -11.00
C ASP A 56 12.92 -12.01 -10.00
N HIS A 57 11.86 -11.76 -9.23
CA HIS A 57 11.77 -10.73 -8.21
C HIS A 57 12.18 -9.33 -8.70
N CYS A 58 12.05 -9.04 -10.01
CA CYS A 58 12.64 -7.84 -10.60
C CYS A 58 12.19 -6.52 -9.93
N HIS A 59 10.99 -6.50 -9.36
CA HIS A 59 10.35 -5.36 -8.71
C HIS A 59 10.38 -5.45 -7.18
N HIS A 60 10.93 -6.53 -6.63
CA HIS A 60 10.98 -6.80 -5.21
C HIS A 60 11.88 -5.77 -4.48
N PRO A 61 11.58 -5.38 -3.21
CA PRO A 61 12.37 -4.39 -2.47
C PRO A 61 13.88 -4.66 -2.45
N LEU A 62 14.27 -5.95 -2.40
CA LEU A 62 15.69 -6.35 -2.37
C LEU A 62 16.43 -6.01 -3.68
N ASN A 63 15.70 -5.96 -4.80
CA ASN A 63 16.24 -5.51 -6.09
C ASN A 63 16.17 -3.98 -6.25
N HIS A 64 15.62 -3.27 -5.27
CA HIS A 64 15.53 -1.81 -5.22
C HIS A 64 16.24 -1.19 -4.02
N GLY A 65 17.31 -1.84 -3.55
CA GLY A 65 18.27 -1.26 -2.63
C GLY A 65 17.96 -1.43 -1.15
N PHE A 66 17.04 -2.33 -0.78
CA PHE A 66 16.86 -2.79 0.59
C PHE A 66 17.64 -4.09 0.83
N ASP A 67 18.39 -4.17 1.92
CA ASP A 67 19.08 -5.40 2.35
C ASP A 67 18.15 -6.38 3.06
N TYR A 68 17.02 -5.88 3.58
CA TYR A 68 16.07 -6.64 4.36
C TYR A 68 14.62 -6.21 4.08
N PHE A 69 13.73 -7.18 3.92
CA PHE A 69 12.30 -6.93 3.80
C PHE A 69 11.49 -7.82 4.75
N TYR A 70 10.55 -7.20 5.47
CA TYR A 70 9.50 -7.92 6.17
C TYR A 70 8.16 -7.23 5.97
N GLY A 71 7.23 -7.87 5.28
CA GLY A 71 5.92 -7.26 5.11
C GLY A 71 5.12 -7.78 3.94
N MET A 72 4.20 -6.93 3.47
CA MET A 72 3.25 -7.27 2.42
C MET A 72 3.75 -6.68 1.09
N PRO A 73 4.04 -7.50 0.06
CA PRO A 73 4.48 -7.01 -1.24
C PRO A 73 3.41 -6.16 -1.95
N PHE A 74 2.14 -6.37 -1.61
CA PHE A 74 0.97 -5.69 -2.18
C PHE A 74 0.42 -4.62 -1.22
N THR A 75 -0.91 -4.46 -1.17
CA THR A 75 -1.64 -3.61 -0.24
C THR A 75 -2.77 -4.40 0.40
N LEU A 76 -3.21 -3.98 1.60
CA LEU A 76 -4.46 -4.49 2.14
C LEU A 76 -5.63 -4.15 1.20
N VAL A 77 -6.51 -5.12 1.05
CA VAL A 77 -7.79 -5.02 0.36
C VAL A 77 -8.83 -5.71 1.22
N ASN A 78 -10.11 -5.39 1.02
CA ASN A 78 -11.20 -6.03 1.77
C ASN A 78 -11.16 -7.57 1.68
N ASP A 79 -10.72 -8.12 0.54
CA ASP A 79 -10.55 -9.56 0.35
C ASP A 79 -9.61 -10.24 1.37
N CYS A 80 -8.76 -9.48 2.07
CA CYS A 80 -7.90 -10.02 3.12
C CYS A 80 -8.64 -10.34 4.42
N GLN A 81 -9.86 -9.82 4.62
CA GLN A 81 -10.68 -10.14 5.79
C GLN A 81 -11.92 -10.95 5.37
N PRO A 82 -12.08 -12.19 5.85
CA PRO A 82 -13.28 -12.99 5.59
C PRO A 82 -14.55 -12.24 5.99
N GLY A 83 -15.58 -12.32 5.13
CA GLY A 83 -16.88 -11.68 5.36
C GLY A 83 -16.99 -10.23 4.90
N ARG A 84 -15.89 -9.59 4.48
CA ARG A 84 -15.94 -8.27 3.82
C ARG A 84 -16.33 -8.39 2.34
N PRO A 85 -16.94 -7.34 1.76
CA PRO A 85 -17.26 -7.33 0.34
C PRO A 85 -15.97 -7.36 -0.50
N PRO A 86 -15.92 -8.14 -1.59
CA PRO A 86 -14.84 -8.11 -2.57
C PRO A 86 -14.45 -6.70 -3.03
N GLU A 87 -13.15 -6.43 -3.09
CA GLU A 87 -12.58 -5.20 -3.65
C GLU A 87 -11.88 -5.49 -4.97
N VAL A 88 -11.02 -6.51 -5.00
CA VAL A 88 -10.29 -6.89 -6.22
C VAL A 88 -11.25 -7.45 -7.25
N ASP A 89 -11.29 -6.79 -8.42
CA ASP A 89 -12.13 -7.14 -9.56
C ASP A 89 -13.61 -7.33 -9.22
N ALA A 90 -14.11 -6.55 -8.25
CA ALA A 90 -15.47 -6.69 -7.71
C ALA A 90 -16.56 -6.66 -8.79
N MET A 91 -16.47 -5.74 -9.76
CA MET A 91 -17.43 -5.64 -10.86
C MET A 91 -17.40 -6.87 -11.78
N THR A 92 -16.20 -7.33 -12.15
CA THR A 92 -16.00 -8.52 -12.98
C THR A 92 -16.54 -9.76 -12.29
N ARG A 93 -16.23 -9.94 -11.00
CA ARG A 93 -16.74 -11.05 -10.18
C ARG A 93 -18.26 -11.03 -10.06
N SER A 94 -18.86 -9.86 -9.86
CA SER A 94 -20.31 -9.69 -9.83
C SER A 94 -20.97 -10.13 -11.16
N ARG A 95 -20.40 -9.70 -12.30
CA ARG A 95 -20.87 -10.12 -13.63
C ARG A 95 -20.76 -11.63 -13.86
N LEU A 96 -19.60 -12.22 -13.53
CA LEU A 96 -19.36 -13.67 -13.67
C LEU A 96 -20.31 -14.49 -12.80
N TRP A 97 -20.58 -14.04 -11.57
CA TRP A 97 -21.56 -14.65 -10.70
C TRP A 97 -22.96 -14.60 -11.32
N HIS A 98 -23.37 -13.42 -11.81
CA HIS A 98 -24.67 -13.24 -12.45
C HIS A 98 -24.82 -14.14 -13.70
N TYR A 99 -23.80 -14.21 -14.56
CA TYR A 99 -23.80 -15.10 -15.72
C TYR A 99 -23.90 -16.57 -15.32
N THR A 100 -23.19 -16.99 -14.28
CA THR A 100 -23.26 -18.36 -13.75
C THR A 100 -24.68 -18.67 -13.25
N GLN A 101 -25.30 -17.76 -12.50
CA GLN A 101 -26.67 -17.92 -11.98
C GLN A 101 -27.69 -18.00 -13.11
N MET A 102 -27.61 -17.12 -14.11
CA MET A 102 -28.53 -17.12 -15.25
C MET A 102 -28.38 -18.38 -16.10
N ALA A 103 -27.15 -18.85 -16.34
CA ALA A 103 -26.91 -20.09 -17.07
C ALA A 103 -27.41 -21.32 -16.28
N ALA A 104 -27.15 -21.38 -14.97
CA ALA A 104 -27.63 -22.44 -14.10
C ALA A 104 -29.18 -22.48 -14.04
N LEU A 105 -29.82 -21.31 -13.94
CA LEU A 105 -31.28 -21.20 -13.99
C LEU A 105 -31.81 -21.69 -15.33
N GLY A 106 -31.18 -21.31 -16.45
CA GLY A 106 -31.55 -21.80 -17.77
C GLY A 106 -31.48 -23.34 -17.88
N VAL A 107 -30.39 -23.94 -17.38
CA VAL A 107 -30.25 -25.41 -17.33
C VAL A 107 -31.34 -26.04 -16.45
N LEU A 108 -31.64 -25.45 -15.29
CA LEU A 108 -32.69 -25.92 -14.39
C LEU A 108 -34.07 -25.84 -15.06
N THR A 109 -34.39 -24.75 -15.75
CA THR A 109 -35.64 -24.59 -16.49
C THR A 109 -35.78 -25.63 -17.59
N VAL A 110 -34.70 -25.91 -18.35
CA VAL A 110 -34.72 -26.97 -19.38
C VAL A 110 -34.88 -28.36 -18.74
N ALA A 111 -34.23 -28.61 -17.61
CA ALA A 111 -34.37 -29.87 -16.87
C ALA A 111 -35.81 -30.08 -16.37
N VAL A 112 -36.43 -29.04 -15.79
CA VAL A 112 -37.83 -29.07 -15.34
C VAL A 112 -38.78 -29.24 -16.53
N GLY A 113 -38.60 -28.47 -17.60
CA GLY A 113 -39.38 -28.60 -18.82
C GLY A 113 -39.26 -29.99 -19.44
N LYS A 114 -38.09 -30.63 -19.35
CA LYS A 114 -37.88 -32.02 -19.76
C LYS A 114 -38.62 -33.00 -18.84
N THR A 115 -38.54 -32.85 -17.52
CA THR A 115 -39.24 -33.74 -16.57
C THR A 115 -40.76 -33.64 -16.68
N CYS A 116 -41.29 -32.44 -16.96
CA CYS A 116 -42.72 -32.20 -17.13
C CYS A 116 -43.23 -32.54 -18.54
N GLY A 117 -42.35 -32.96 -19.46
CA GLY A 117 -42.73 -33.31 -20.83
C GLY A 117 -43.01 -32.13 -21.77
N PHE A 118 -42.69 -30.90 -21.36
CA PHE A 118 -42.91 -29.68 -22.17
C PHE A 118 -41.84 -29.47 -23.26
N ILE A 119 -40.67 -30.10 -23.13
CA ILE A 119 -39.54 -29.89 -24.04
C ILE A 119 -38.90 -31.23 -24.44
N SER A 120 -38.62 -31.41 -25.74
CA SER A 120 -38.05 -32.62 -26.33
C SER A 120 -36.51 -32.65 -26.35
N VAL A 121 -35.86 -32.28 -25.24
CA VAL A 121 -34.38 -32.34 -25.11
C VAL A 121 -33.94 -33.71 -24.55
N SER A 122 -32.72 -34.16 -24.87
CA SER A 122 -32.15 -35.40 -24.27
C SER A 122 -31.51 -35.12 -22.90
N TRP A 123 -31.60 -36.07 -21.96
CA TRP A 123 -30.91 -35.93 -20.65
C TRP A 123 -29.39 -35.76 -20.80
N LYS A 124 -28.78 -36.35 -21.85
CA LYS A 124 -27.37 -36.13 -22.18
C LYS A 124 -27.09 -34.66 -22.51
N GLY A 125 -27.98 -34.00 -23.25
CA GLY A 125 -27.87 -32.57 -23.55
C GLY A 125 -27.99 -31.69 -22.30
N VAL A 126 -28.93 -32.00 -21.40
CA VAL A 126 -29.10 -31.30 -20.12
C VAL A 126 -27.85 -31.45 -19.25
N LEU A 127 -27.34 -32.68 -19.11
CA LEU A 127 -26.12 -32.95 -18.33
C LEU A 127 -24.90 -32.29 -18.97
N GLY A 128 -24.76 -32.31 -20.30
CA GLY A 128 -23.69 -31.63 -21.01
C GLY A 128 -23.71 -30.11 -20.76
N ALA A 129 -24.89 -29.48 -20.84
CA ALA A 129 -25.04 -28.06 -20.51
C ALA A 129 -24.71 -27.76 -19.05
N ALA A 130 -25.16 -28.60 -18.11
CA ALA A 130 -24.81 -28.48 -16.69
C ALA A 130 -23.29 -28.58 -16.47
N SER A 131 -22.61 -29.53 -17.12
CA SER A 131 -21.16 -29.67 -17.05
C SER A 131 -20.43 -28.45 -17.60
N LEU A 132 -20.90 -27.85 -18.71
CA LEU A 132 -20.32 -26.62 -19.24
C LEU A 132 -20.48 -25.44 -18.27
N VAL A 133 -21.65 -25.27 -17.65
CA VAL A 133 -21.87 -24.23 -16.64
C VAL A 133 -20.98 -24.46 -15.42
N PHE A 134 -20.82 -25.72 -14.99
CA PHE A 134 -19.92 -26.07 -13.90
C PHE A 134 -18.46 -25.79 -14.24
N LEU A 135 -17.98 -26.17 -15.43
CA LEU A 135 -16.62 -25.87 -15.87
C LEU A 135 -16.37 -24.36 -15.98
N PHE A 136 -17.34 -23.61 -16.50
CA PHE A 136 -17.27 -22.14 -16.53
C PHE A 136 -17.14 -21.58 -15.12
N PHE A 137 -18.02 -22.02 -14.19
CA PHE A 137 -17.96 -21.61 -12.78
C PHE A 137 -16.61 -21.91 -12.15
N VAL A 138 -16.14 -23.15 -12.23
CA VAL A 138 -14.86 -23.58 -11.65
C VAL A 138 -13.70 -22.79 -12.25
N SER A 139 -13.71 -22.55 -13.57
CA SER A 139 -12.65 -21.81 -14.25
C SER A 139 -12.48 -20.41 -13.69
N TRP A 140 -13.56 -19.63 -13.55
CA TRP A 140 -13.43 -18.26 -13.05
C TRP A 140 -13.29 -18.24 -11.52
N TYR A 141 -13.96 -19.14 -10.81
CA TYR A 141 -13.90 -19.20 -9.34
C TYR A 141 -12.52 -19.64 -8.85
N ALA A 142 -11.80 -20.51 -9.57
CA ALA A 142 -10.42 -20.86 -9.23
C ALA A 142 -9.47 -19.64 -9.24
N SER A 143 -9.73 -18.66 -10.10
CA SER A 143 -8.95 -17.41 -10.16
C SER A 143 -9.39 -16.41 -9.08
N PHE A 144 -10.69 -16.12 -8.98
CA PHE A 144 -11.22 -15.03 -8.15
C PHE A 144 -11.76 -15.45 -6.78
N GLY A 145 -12.04 -16.73 -6.56
CA GLY A 145 -12.56 -17.26 -5.29
C GLY A 145 -11.49 -17.34 -4.20
N PHE A 146 -10.21 -17.30 -4.58
CA PHE A 146 -9.06 -17.47 -3.68
C PHE A 146 -8.18 -16.22 -3.57
N VAL A 147 -8.72 -15.03 -3.87
CA VAL A 147 -7.98 -13.74 -3.80
C VAL A 147 -7.26 -13.57 -2.48
N CYS A 148 -7.90 -13.89 -1.35
CA CYS A 148 -7.27 -13.83 -0.03
C CYS A 148 -5.97 -14.64 0.03
N ARG A 149 -5.97 -15.87 -0.50
CA ARG A 149 -4.79 -16.75 -0.53
C ARG A 149 -3.71 -16.19 -1.46
N TRP A 150 -4.08 -15.58 -2.59
CA TRP A 150 -3.13 -15.13 -3.61
C TRP A 150 -2.50 -13.77 -3.32
N ASN A 151 -3.29 -12.82 -2.82
CA ASN A 151 -2.87 -11.44 -2.64
C ASN A 151 -2.50 -11.08 -1.20
N CYS A 152 -3.13 -11.73 -0.21
CA CYS A 152 -2.93 -11.39 1.20
C CYS A 152 -1.85 -12.28 1.80
N ILE A 153 -0.60 -11.97 1.47
CA ILE A 153 0.58 -12.75 1.89
C ILE A 153 1.53 -11.88 2.71
N LEU A 154 2.27 -12.51 3.60
CA LEU A 154 3.37 -11.90 4.33
C LEU A 154 4.68 -12.54 3.88
N MET A 155 5.66 -11.71 3.56
CA MET A 155 6.97 -12.12 3.09
C MET A 155 8.06 -11.70 4.08
N ARG A 156 9.12 -12.51 4.13
CA ARG A 156 10.42 -12.12 4.66
C ARG A 156 11.44 -12.36 3.55
N ASP A 157 12.08 -11.29 3.12
CA ASP A 157 12.94 -11.30 1.94
C ASP A 157 12.18 -11.94 0.76
N HIS A 158 12.71 -12.96 0.11
CA HIS A 158 12.02 -13.63 -1.01
C HIS A 158 11.02 -14.72 -0.57
N ASP A 159 10.95 -15.05 0.71
CA ASP A 159 10.17 -16.17 1.20
C ASP A 159 8.78 -15.73 1.67
N VAL A 160 7.74 -16.45 1.23
CA VAL A 160 6.38 -16.30 1.76
C VAL A 160 6.29 -17.04 3.09
N ILE A 161 6.11 -16.29 4.17
CA ILE A 161 6.09 -16.82 5.55
C ILE A 161 4.68 -17.02 6.10
N GLU A 162 3.68 -16.26 5.63
CA GLU A 162 2.26 -16.47 5.98
C GLU A 162 1.39 -16.30 4.73
N GLN A 163 0.50 -17.27 4.49
CA GLN A 163 -0.43 -17.26 3.38
C GLN A 163 -1.68 -18.10 3.77
N PRO A 164 -2.91 -17.54 3.79
CA PRO A 164 -3.14 -16.11 3.86
C PRO A 164 -2.51 -15.52 5.13
N MET A 165 -2.22 -14.22 5.09
CA MET A 165 -1.70 -13.44 6.21
C MET A 165 -2.73 -13.37 7.34
N VAL A 166 -2.28 -13.53 8.59
CA VAL A 166 -3.13 -13.36 9.79
C VAL A 166 -3.06 -11.91 10.25
N LEU A 167 -4.08 -11.12 9.86
CA LEU A 167 -4.11 -9.67 10.02
C LEU A 167 -3.93 -9.21 11.48
N GLU A 168 -4.57 -9.90 12.43
CA GLU A 168 -4.58 -9.54 13.86
C GLU A 168 -3.19 -9.63 14.52
N ARG A 169 -2.27 -10.43 13.95
CA ARG A 169 -0.90 -10.58 14.47
C ARG A 169 0.12 -9.73 13.72
N THR A 170 -0.22 -9.31 12.51
CA THR A 170 0.71 -8.68 11.56
C THR A 170 1.28 -7.38 12.12
N ALA A 171 0.46 -6.53 12.72
CA ALA A 171 0.89 -5.27 13.35
C ALA A 171 1.98 -5.49 14.42
N GLY A 172 1.74 -6.45 15.32
CA GLY A 172 2.69 -6.82 16.37
C GLY A 172 3.96 -7.48 15.84
N HIS A 173 3.88 -8.21 14.72
CA HIS A 173 5.05 -8.77 14.06
C HIS A 173 5.91 -7.67 13.43
N MET A 174 5.29 -6.75 12.69
CA MET A 174 5.96 -5.61 12.08
C MET A 174 6.66 -4.74 13.12
N LEU A 175 6.02 -4.49 14.28
CA LEU A 175 6.66 -3.76 15.38
C LEU A 175 7.93 -4.46 15.87
N ARG A 176 7.84 -5.78 16.12
CA ARG A 176 9.00 -6.55 16.59
C ARG A 176 10.14 -6.52 15.58
N GLU A 177 9.84 -6.66 14.29
CA GLU A 177 10.85 -6.58 13.24
C GLU A 177 11.49 -5.20 13.17
N ALA A 178 10.72 -4.12 13.36
CA ALA A 178 11.26 -2.75 13.38
C ALA A 178 12.20 -2.52 14.55
N ILE A 179 11.80 -2.93 15.76
CA ILE A 179 12.62 -2.82 16.96
C ILE A 179 13.89 -3.67 16.83
N SER A 180 13.76 -4.92 16.39
CA SER A 180 14.92 -5.80 16.19
C SER A 180 15.85 -5.30 15.09
N TYR A 181 15.33 -4.66 14.04
CA TYR A 181 16.16 -4.04 13.00
C TYR A 181 16.99 -2.89 13.57
N ILE A 182 16.40 -2.01 14.39
CA ILE A 182 17.11 -0.94 15.09
C ILE A 182 18.21 -1.53 16.00
N GLU A 183 17.87 -2.54 16.79
CA GLU A 183 18.81 -3.16 17.73
C GLU A 183 20.02 -3.78 17.03
N ARG A 184 19.79 -4.53 15.93
CA ARG A 184 20.87 -5.18 15.16
C ARG A 184 21.77 -4.17 14.45
N ASN A 185 21.25 -2.99 14.10
CA ASN A 185 22.00 -1.97 13.35
C ASN A 185 22.45 -0.78 14.21
N LYS A 186 22.30 -0.80 15.53
CA LYS A 186 22.61 0.33 16.44
C LYS A 186 24.07 0.85 16.38
N HIS A 187 25.00 0.08 15.81
CA HIS A 187 26.42 0.43 15.69
C HIS A 187 26.85 0.83 14.27
N ARG A 188 25.92 0.95 13.32
CA ARG A 188 26.19 1.39 11.94
C ARG A 188 25.06 2.31 11.44
N PRO A 189 25.29 3.17 10.44
CA PRO A 189 24.20 3.95 9.86
C PRO A 189 23.15 3.01 9.23
N PHE A 190 21.87 3.35 9.42
CA PHE A 190 20.77 2.57 8.85
C PHE A 190 19.65 3.46 8.31
N LEU A 191 19.01 2.96 7.26
CA LEU A 191 17.70 3.34 6.79
C LEU A 191 16.69 2.29 7.27
N LEU A 192 15.65 2.75 7.93
CA LEU A 192 14.49 1.94 8.27
C LEU A 192 13.25 2.60 7.67
N PHE A 193 12.68 2.00 6.62
CA PHE A 193 11.45 2.44 5.99
C PHE A 193 10.28 1.61 6.54
N VAL A 194 9.50 2.20 7.45
CA VAL A 194 8.32 1.54 8.03
C VAL A 194 7.07 2.02 7.30
N SER A 195 6.54 1.18 6.42
CA SER A 195 5.30 1.43 5.70
C SER A 195 4.18 0.61 6.33
N LEU A 196 3.56 1.15 7.38
CA LEU A 196 2.50 0.43 8.09
C LEU A 196 1.34 0.08 7.15
N LEU A 197 0.68 -1.05 7.41
CA LEU A 197 -0.54 -1.43 6.67
C LEU A 197 -1.74 -0.54 7.08
N HIS A 198 -1.65 0.02 8.29
CA HIS A 198 -2.53 1.06 8.80
C HIS A 198 -2.45 2.32 7.92
N VAL A 199 -3.53 3.06 7.66
CA VAL A 199 -4.92 2.84 8.08
C VAL A 199 -5.80 2.42 6.91
N HIS A 200 -5.28 1.54 6.05
CA HIS A 200 -6.03 1.06 4.90
C HIS A 200 -7.12 0.06 5.33
N ILE A 201 -8.24 0.06 4.61
CA ILE A 201 -9.26 -0.98 4.75
C ILE A 201 -8.64 -2.36 4.54
N PRO A 202 -9.03 -3.38 5.33
CA PRO A 202 -10.27 -3.47 6.12
C PRO A 202 -10.21 -3.03 7.60
N LEU A 203 -9.18 -2.29 8.03
CA LEU A 203 -9.04 -1.71 9.38
C LEU A 203 -9.01 -2.74 10.53
N VAL A 204 -8.34 -3.87 10.31
CA VAL A 204 -8.13 -4.86 11.39
C VAL A 204 -7.20 -4.26 12.43
N THR A 205 -7.61 -4.30 13.70
CA THR A 205 -6.87 -3.79 14.86
C THR A 205 -6.85 -4.82 15.98
N THR A 206 -5.93 -4.69 16.94
CA THR A 206 -5.88 -5.58 18.10
C THR A 206 -6.97 -5.27 19.13
N LYS A 207 -7.28 -6.27 19.99
CA LYS A 207 -8.27 -6.14 21.08
C LYS A 207 -8.02 -4.97 22.03
N ARG A 208 -6.78 -4.47 22.11
CA ARG A 208 -6.39 -3.34 22.95
C ARG A 208 -7.05 -2.04 22.49
N PHE A 209 -7.19 -1.85 21.19
CA PHE A 209 -7.67 -0.60 20.59
C PHE A 209 -9.11 -0.70 20.07
N LEU A 210 -9.62 -1.92 19.86
CA LEU A 210 -10.98 -2.13 19.35
C LEU A 210 -12.06 -1.45 20.22
N GLY A 211 -12.86 -0.58 19.59
CA GLY A 211 -13.97 0.16 20.19
C GLY A 211 -13.56 1.25 21.17
N LYS A 212 -12.34 1.79 21.06
CA LYS A 212 -11.82 2.81 21.98
C LYS A 212 -11.91 4.22 21.41
N SER A 213 -11.77 4.35 20.09
CA SER A 213 -11.71 5.64 19.42
C SER A 213 -13.10 6.22 19.14
N GLN A 214 -13.18 7.55 19.14
CA GLN A 214 -14.38 8.28 18.75
C GLN A 214 -14.71 8.11 17.26
N HIS A 215 -13.71 7.81 16.43
CA HIS A 215 -13.89 7.63 14.99
C HIS A 215 -14.03 6.16 14.58
N GLY A 216 -14.62 5.35 15.46
CA GLY A 216 -14.89 3.93 15.23
C GLY A 216 -13.63 3.15 14.85
N LEU A 217 -13.79 2.13 13.99
CA LEU A 217 -12.68 1.26 13.58
C LEU A 217 -11.53 2.01 12.90
N TYR A 218 -11.82 3.08 12.16
CA TYR A 218 -10.76 3.89 11.56
C TYR A 218 -9.91 4.54 12.65
N GLY A 219 -10.57 5.16 13.64
CA GLY A 219 -9.90 5.75 14.79
C GLY A 219 -9.12 4.71 15.62
N ASP A 220 -9.68 3.53 15.86
CA ASP A 220 -8.98 2.45 16.57
C ASP A 220 -7.70 2.03 15.83
N ASN A 221 -7.73 2.03 14.50
CA ASN A 221 -6.57 1.73 13.67
C ASN A 221 -5.54 2.87 13.69
N VAL A 222 -5.98 4.14 13.69
CA VAL A 222 -5.10 5.31 13.87
C VAL A 222 -4.42 5.29 15.23
N GLU A 223 -5.14 4.99 16.31
CA GLU A 223 -4.60 4.92 17.67
C GLU A 223 -3.60 3.78 17.85
N GLU A 224 -3.84 2.63 17.21
CA GLU A 224 -2.86 1.54 17.16
C GLU A 224 -1.60 1.96 16.38
N MET A 225 -1.76 2.61 15.23
CA MET A 225 -0.66 3.16 14.43
C MET A 225 0.20 4.14 15.24
N ASP A 226 -0.44 5.07 15.96
CA ASP A 226 0.25 6.03 16.84
C ASP A 226 1.06 5.31 17.93
N TRP A 227 0.47 4.30 18.58
CA TRP A 227 1.19 3.49 19.55
C TRP A 227 2.39 2.75 18.94
N LEU A 228 2.25 2.16 17.74
CA LEU A 228 3.34 1.49 17.03
C LEU A 228 4.50 2.45 16.75
N VAL A 229 4.20 3.67 16.27
CA VAL A 229 5.20 4.72 16.06
C VAL A 229 5.89 5.09 17.37
N GLY A 230 5.13 5.25 18.46
CA GLY A 230 5.66 5.52 19.79
C GLY A 230 6.67 4.48 20.28
N GLU A 231 6.37 3.18 20.10
CA GLU A 231 7.29 2.10 20.49
C GLU A 231 8.57 2.07 19.62
N ILE A 232 8.47 2.38 18.33
CA ILE A 232 9.66 2.49 17.45
C ILE A 232 10.54 3.66 17.90
N LEU A 233 9.95 4.83 18.17
CA LEU A 233 10.68 6.00 18.68
C LEU A 233 11.32 5.73 20.04
N LYS A 234 10.64 4.97 20.91
CA LYS A 234 11.17 4.53 22.19
C LYS A 234 12.37 3.60 22.04
N ALA A 235 12.35 2.70 21.05
CA ALA A 235 13.50 1.83 20.76
C ALA A 235 14.75 2.63 20.36
N LEU A 236 14.58 3.71 19.57
CA LEU A 236 15.68 4.64 19.27
C LEU A 236 16.23 5.30 20.54
N GLU A 237 15.38 5.67 21.48
CA GLU A 237 15.79 6.29 22.75
C GLU A 237 16.53 5.31 23.67
N VAL A 238 15.99 4.10 23.84
CA VAL A 238 16.60 3.02 24.65
C VAL A 238 18.01 2.67 24.16
N HIS A 239 18.24 2.71 22.85
CA HIS A 239 19.55 2.43 22.26
C HIS A 239 20.43 3.67 22.06
N GLY A 240 20.04 4.84 22.61
CA GLY A 240 20.86 6.06 22.56
C GLY A 240 20.98 6.70 21.17
N LEU A 241 20.06 6.39 20.26
CA LEU A 241 20.05 6.84 18.86
C LEU A 241 19.22 8.11 18.66
N LYS A 242 18.47 8.55 19.67
CA LYS A 242 17.51 9.68 19.62
C LYS A 242 18.07 10.94 18.94
N ASN A 243 19.27 11.38 19.28
CA ASN A 243 19.88 12.62 18.75
C ASN A 243 20.64 12.40 17.43
N LYS A 244 20.80 11.15 16.99
CA LYS A 244 21.53 10.76 15.78
C LYS A 244 20.61 10.27 14.66
N THR A 245 19.30 10.33 14.87
CA THR A 245 18.31 9.78 13.94
C THR A 245 17.41 10.89 13.43
N PHE A 246 17.40 11.08 12.11
CA PHE A 246 16.38 11.84 11.41
C PHE A 246 15.14 10.97 11.22
N THR A 247 13.98 11.43 11.68
CA THR A 247 12.70 10.74 11.52
C THR A 247 11.74 11.61 10.72
N TYR A 248 11.08 10.98 9.76
CA TYR A 248 10.03 11.57 8.92
C TYR A 248 8.75 10.73 9.05
N PHE A 249 7.61 11.39 9.25
CA PHE A 249 6.30 10.76 9.28
C PHE A 249 5.37 11.43 8.28
N THR A 250 4.67 10.61 7.49
CA THR A 250 3.72 11.07 6.47
C THR A 250 2.69 9.99 6.11
N SER A 251 1.80 10.31 5.16
CA SER A 251 0.86 9.40 4.51
C SER A 251 1.13 9.39 3.00
N ASP A 252 0.84 8.28 2.31
CA ASP A 252 1.03 8.16 0.86
C ASP A 252 0.02 9.01 0.06
N HIS A 253 -1.16 9.24 0.61
CA HIS A 253 -2.18 10.15 0.09
C HIS A 253 -3.17 10.55 1.21
N GLY A 254 -4.16 11.39 0.88
CA GLY A 254 -5.23 11.78 1.79
C GLY A 254 -6.24 10.67 2.11
N GLY A 255 -7.16 10.95 3.05
CA GLY A 255 -8.17 10.00 3.53
C GLY A 255 -9.18 9.58 2.47
N HIS A 256 -9.66 8.34 2.55
CA HIS A 256 -10.60 7.73 1.60
C HIS A 256 -12.06 8.01 1.97
N LEU A 257 -12.59 9.17 1.56
CA LEU A 257 -13.91 9.65 2.01
C LEU A 257 -15.07 8.69 1.67
N GLU A 258 -14.98 8.00 0.54
CA GLU A 258 -16.00 7.10 0.01
C GLU A 258 -16.02 5.72 0.70
N ALA A 259 -15.00 5.39 1.49
CA ALA A 259 -14.94 4.12 2.21
C ALA A 259 -15.95 4.11 3.36
N ARG A 260 -17.04 3.37 3.18
CA ARG A 260 -18.15 3.25 4.14
C ARG A 260 -18.63 1.82 4.28
N ASP A 261 -19.20 1.51 5.43
CA ASP A 261 -19.87 0.24 5.72
C ASP A 261 -21.25 0.53 6.30
N GLY A 262 -22.27 0.48 5.43
CA GLY A 262 -23.59 1.02 5.74
C GLY A 262 -23.52 2.49 6.16
N HIS A 263 -23.88 2.78 7.41
CA HIS A 263 -23.80 4.13 7.97
C HIS A 263 -22.42 4.47 8.57
N GLY A 264 -21.55 3.49 8.78
CA GLY A 264 -20.22 3.68 9.37
C GLY A 264 -19.20 4.25 8.38
N GLN A 265 -18.41 5.22 8.83
CA GLN A 265 -17.28 5.77 8.08
C GLN A 265 -16.05 4.87 8.30
N LEU A 266 -15.48 4.32 7.22
CA LEU A 266 -14.26 3.51 7.26
C LEU A 266 -13.01 4.29 6.82
N GLY A 267 -13.15 5.40 6.11
CA GLY A 267 -12.01 6.23 5.73
C GLY A 267 -11.76 7.42 6.65
N GLY A 268 -10.58 8.02 6.52
CA GLY A 268 -10.18 9.21 7.26
C GLY A 268 -10.80 10.51 6.77
N TRP A 269 -10.74 11.53 7.62
CA TRP A 269 -11.10 12.91 7.30
C TRP A 269 -9.88 13.74 6.92
N ASN A 270 -10.08 14.71 6.03
CA ASN A 270 -9.04 15.63 5.56
C ASN A 270 -9.21 17.05 6.15
N GLY A 271 -9.92 17.16 7.28
CA GLY A 271 -10.19 18.44 7.94
C GLY A 271 -10.97 19.41 7.06
N ILE A 272 -10.45 20.63 6.91
CA ILE A 272 -11.05 21.70 6.08
C ILE A 272 -10.85 21.48 4.58
N PHE A 273 -10.01 20.53 4.18
CA PHE A 273 -9.62 20.36 2.79
C PHE A 273 -10.67 19.56 2.02
N ARG A 274 -10.99 20.04 0.81
CA ARG A 274 -11.92 19.38 -0.11
C ARG A 274 -11.26 18.13 -0.71
N GLY A 275 -12.04 17.07 -0.93
CA GLY A 275 -11.59 15.86 -1.63
C GLY A 275 -10.85 14.85 -0.75
N GLY A 276 -10.41 13.74 -1.37
CA GLY A 276 -9.77 12.61 -0.69
C GLY A 276 -8.97 11.72 -1.62
N LYS A 277 -8.65 10.49 -1.17
CA LYS A 277 -7.92 9.47 -1.91
C LYS A 277 -8.38 9.39 -3.37
N GLY A 278 -7.43 9.39 -4.32
CA GLY A 278 -7.72 9.28 -5.75
C GLY A 278 -8.17 10.57 -6.43
N MET A 279 -8.19 11.70 -5.71
CA MET A 279 -8.57 13.01 -6.24
C MET A 279 -7.37 13.96 -6.35
N GLY A 280 -6.51 13.76 -7.35
CA GLY A 280 -5.28 14.55 -7.53
C GLY A 280 -5.46 16.06 -7.74
N GLY A 281 -6.68 16.54 -8.04
CA GLY A 281 -6.95 17.98 -8.20
C GLY A 281 -7.44 18.69 -6.93
N TRP A 282 -7.61 17.97 -5.81
CA TRP A 282 -8.18 18.53 -4.59
C TRP A 282 -7.21 18.37 -3.41
N GLU A 283 -7.08 19.43 -2.59
CA GLU A 283 -6.14 19.46 -1.46
C GLU A 283 -6.29 18.26 -0.51
N GLY A 284 -7.50 17.79 -0.24
CA GLY A 284 -7.73 16.65 0.66
C GLY A 284 -7.28 15.30 0.08
N GLY A 285 -6.97 15.22 -1.22
CA GLY A 285 -6.34 14.04 -1.82
C GLY A 285 -4.81 14.08 -1.80
N ILE A 286 -4.22 15.27 -1.93
CA ILE A 286 -2.78 15.49 -2.13
C ILE A 286 -2.04 16.02 -0.90
N ARG A 287 -2.73 16.73 0.00
CA ARG A 287 -2.15 17.28 1.22
C ARG A 287 -2.19 16.21 2.30
N VAL A 288 -1.02 15.90 2.84
CA VAL A 288 -0.82 14.85 3.84
C VAL A 288 -0.06 15.39 5.06
N PRO A 289 -0.11 14.71 6.21
CA PRO A 289 0.77 15.03 7.32
C PRO A 289 2.25 15.00 6.89
N GLY A 290 3.06 15.94 7.34
CA GLY A 290 4.49 15.96 7.11
C GLY A 290 5.21 16.41 8.37
N ILE A 291 5.75 15.45 9.14
CA ILE A 291 6.39 15.70 10.43
C ILE A 291 7.84 15.28 10.34
N PHE A 292 8.75 16.18 10.69
CA PHE A 292 10.19 15.95 10.70
C PHE A 292 10.71 16.10 12.13
N ARG A 293 11.62 15.20 12.52
CA ARG A 293 12.20 15.17 13.87
C ARG A 293 13.67 14.79 13.81
N TRP A 294 14.54 15.65 14.32
CA TRP A 294 15.96 15.35 14.56
C TRP A 294 16.48 16.15 15.75
N PRO A 295 16.35 15.63 16.98
CA PRO A 295 16.72 16.34 18.19
C PRO A 295 18.19 16.79 18.19
N GLY A 296 18.44 18.05 18.51
CA GLY A 296 19.77 18.66 18.51
C GLY A 296 20.26 19.15 17.16
N VAL A 297 19.53 18.87 16.07
CA VAL A 297 19.85 19.33 14.70
C VAL A 297 18.75 20.24 14.17
N LEU A 298 17.49 19.83 14.27
CA LEU A 298 16.34 20.63 13.83
C LEU A 298 15.71 21.40 14.99
N PRO A 299 15.27 22.66 14.78
CA PRO A 299 14.55 23.42 15.80
C PRO A 299 13.21 22.76 16.14
N ALA A 300 12.96 22.51 17.43
CA ALA A 300 11.72 21.88 17.89
C ALA A 300 10.52 22.84 17.79
N GLY A 301 9.34 22.30 17.46
CA GLY A 301 8.09 23.07 17.41
C GLY A 301 7.95 24.04 16.23
N ARG A 302 8.90 24.02 15.29
CA ARG A 302 8.82 24.85 14.09
C ARG A 302 7.73 24.35 13.13
N VAL A 303 6.99 25.29 12.55
CA VAL A 303 5.99 25.05 11.50
C VAL A 303 6.48 25.69 10.21
N ILE A 304 6.41 24.94 9.12
CA ILE A 304 6.75 25.42 7.77
C ILE A 304 5.44 25.46 6.96
N HIS A 305 5.16 26.61 6.35
CA HIS A 305 3.97 26.82 5.52
C HIS A 305 4.25 26.72 4.02
N GLU A 306 5.53 26.69 3.64
CA GLU A 306 5.98 26.58 2.26
C GLU A 306 5.54 25.25 1.63
N PRO A 307 5.23 25.23 0.32
CA PRO A 307 4.82 24.02 -0.37
C PRO A 307 6.00 23.03 -0.46
N THR A 308 5.76 21.81 -0.01
CA THR A 308 6.69 20.68 -0.09
C THR A 308 6.02 19.48 -0.74
N SER A 309 6.81 18.54 -1.21
CA SER A 309 6.38 17.34 -1.93
C SER A 309 6.84 16.07 -1.22
N LEU A 310 6.09 14.98 -1.34
CA LEU A 310 6.55 13.65 -0.92
C LEU A 310 7.85 13.24 -1.63
N MET A 311 8.06 13.72 -2.87
CA MET A 311 9.27 13.44 -3.64
C MET A 311 10.53 14.09 -3.05
N ASP A 312 10.36 15.12 -2.22
CA ASP A 312 11.47 15.85 -1.59
C ASP A 312 12.24 15.00 -0.58
N ILE A 313 11.63 13.92 -0.07
CA ILE A 313 12.32 13.00 0.82
C ILE A 313 13.50 12.31 0.13
N PHE A 314 13.41 12.04 -1.19
CA PHE A 314 14.48 11.40 -1.95
C PHE A 314 15.78 12.20 -1.89
N PRO A 315 15.86 13.45 -2.41
CA PRO A 315 17.09 14.23 -2.35
C PRO A 315 17.48 14.61 -0.92
N THR A 316 16.51 14.82 -0.02
CA THR A 316 16.79 15.11 1.40
C THR A 316 17.57 13.97 2.05
N VAL A 317 17.08 12.75 1.94
CA VAL A 317 17.72 11.57 2.55
C VAL A 317 19.02 11.22 1.84
N VAL A 318 19.10 11.38 0.52
CA VAL A 318 20.34 11.20 -0.25
C VAL A 318 21.42 12.16 0.23
N GLN A 319 21.10 13.45 0.41
CA GLN A 319 22.03 14.45 0.92
C GLN A 319 22.47 14.12 2.36
N LEU A 320 21.54 13.78 3.24
CA LEU A 320 21.87 13.43 4.64
C LEU A 320 22.71 12.16 4.74
N GLY A 321 22.57 11.25 3.79
CA GLY A 321 23.36 10.03 3.68
C GLY A 321 24.73 10.20 3.03
N GLY A 322 25.09 11.41 2.57
CA GLY A 322 26.33 11.66 1.84
C GLY A 322 26.35 11.11 0.41
N GLY A 323 25.19 10.73 -0.13
CA GLY A 323 25.04 10.25 -1.51
C GLY A 323 24.82 11.38 -2.51
N HIS A 324 24.72 11.01 -3.79
CA HIS A 324 24.38 11.93 -4.88
C HIS A 324 23.15 11.41 -5.62
N ALA A 325 22.24 12.33 -5.96
CA ALA A 325 21.11 12.00 -6.81
C ALA A 325 21.60 11.64 -8.23
N PRO A 326 20.89 10.77 -8.97
CA PRO A 326 21.21 10.47 -10.36
C PRO A 326 21.28 11.75 -11.21
N GLN A 327 22.29 11.84 -12.08
CA GLN A 327 22.52 12.99 -12.96
C GLN A 327 22.06 12.72 -14.41
N ASP A 328 21.62 11.49 -14.69
CA ASP A 328 21.17 11.01 -16.00
C ASP A 328 19.67 11.27 -16.25
N ARG A 329 18.96 11.84 -15.27
CA ARG A 329 17.52 12.11 -15.30
C ARG A 329 17.16 13.33 -14.47
N VAL A 330 15.96 13.86 -14.70
CA VAL A 330 15.39 14.93 -13.88
C VAL A 330 14.97 14.37 -12.53
N ILE A 331 15.24 15.13 -11.48
CA ILE A 331 14.77 14.85 -10.12
C ILE A 331 13.83 16.00 -9.72
N ASP A 332 12.54 15.71 -9.64
CA ASP A 332 11.51 16.72 -9.31
C ASP A 332 11.56 17.15 -7.84
N GLY A 333 11.95 16.22 -6.95
CA GLY A 333 12.12 16.51 -5.54
C GLY A 333 13.24 17.53 -5.29
N ARG A 334 13.06 18.36 -4.26
CA ARG A 334 14.07 19.31 -3.77
C ARG A 334 14.48 18.95 -2.35
N SER A 335 15.75 19.11 -2.01
CA SER A 335 16.20 18.82 -0.63
C SER A 335 15.55 19.81 0.34
N LEU A 336 14.94 19.27 1.39
CA LEU A 336 14.31 20.06 2.46
C LEU A 336 15.32 20.47 3.54
N VAL A 337 16.58 20.03 3.48
CA VAL A 337 17.57 20.32 4.55
C VAL A 337 17.68 21.81 4.85
N PRO A 338 17.86 22.72 3.85
CA PRO A 338 17.97 24.15 4.11
C PRO A 338 16.69 24.73 4.76
N LEU A 339 15.52 24.32 4.24
CA LEU A 339 14.22 24.76 4.75
C LEU A 339 13.98 24.28 6.19
N LEU A 340 14.28 23.01 6.48
CA LEU A 340 14.12 22.40 7.81
C LEU A 340 15.06 23.04 8.84
N GLN A 341 16.30 23.32 8.46
CA GLN A 341 17.29 24.00 9.32
C GLN A 341 17.01 25.50 9.47
N GLY A 342 16.31 26.10 8.50
CA GLY A 342 15.95 27.53 8.51
C GLY A 342 17.05 28.43 7.98
N THR A 343 17.98 27.86 7.20
CA THR A 343 18.91 28.67 6.39
C THR A 343 18.18 29.32 5.23
N ASP A 344 17.12 28.67 4.74
CA ASP A 344 16.27 29.16 3.67
C ASP A 344 14.84 29.36 4.21
N GLU A 345 14.24 30.48 3.84
CA GLU A 345 12.86 30.82 4.23
C GLU A 345 11.82 30.25 3.26
N HIS A 346 12.21 30.03 1.99
CA HIS A 346 11.32 29.60 0.91
C HIS A 346 11.62 28.19 0.45
N SER A 347 10.58 27.48 0.01
CA SER A 347 10.76 26.21 -0.69
C SER A 347 11.41 26.43 -2.05
N ALA A 348 12.19 25.45 -2.51
CA ALA A 348 12.77 25.45 -3.85
C ALA A 348 11.75 25.07 -4.94
N HIS A 349 10.48 24.91 -4.58
CA HIS A 349 9.38 24.68 -5.50
C HIS A 349 8.70 25.98 -5.90
N GLU A 350 8.94 26.43 -7.13
CA GLU A 350 8.09 27.45 -7.76
C GLU A 350 6.78 26.82 -8.24
N PHE A 351 6.84 25.64 -8.85
CA PHE A 351 5.67 24.92 -9.35
C PHE A 351 5.60 23.51 -8.76
N LEU A 352 4.39 23.07 -8.43
CA LEU A 352 4.10 21.65 -8.15
C LEU A 352 2.99 21.16 -9.08
N PHE A 353 3.20 20.01 -9.69
CA PHE A 353 2.23 19.39 -10.59
C PHE A 353 1.49 18.27 -9.87
N HIS A 354 0.17 18.20 -10.08
CA HIS A 354 -0.69 17.20 -9.49
C HIS A 354 -1.34 16.34 -10.56
N TYR A 355 -0.93 15.08 -10.61
CA TYR A 355 -1.39 14.09 -11.58
C TYR A 355 -2.46 13.16 -10.99
N CYS A 356 -3.27 12.58 -11.87
CA CYS A 356 -4.12 11.43 -11.56
C CYS A 356 -3.96 10.42 -12.71
N GLY A 357 -3.18 9.37 -12.48
CA GLY A 357 -2.61 8.57 -13.57
C GLY A 357 -1.74 9.46 -14.47
N LYS A 358 -1.91 9.36 -15.78
CA LYS A 358 -1.17 10.08 -16.82
C LYS A 358 -1.71 11.48 -17.09
N TYR A 359 -2.83 11.83 -16.46
CA TYR A 359 -3.50 13.11 -16.68
C TYR A 359 -3.02 14.14 -15.66
N LEU A 360 -2.52 15.26 -16.15
CA LEU A 360 -2.24 16.43 -15.32
C LEU A 360 -3.57 17.08 -14.92
N HIS A 361 -3.90 17.04 -13.62
CA HIS A 361 -5.17 17.53 -13.10
C HIS A 361 -5.10 18.97 -12.58
N ALA A 362 -3.97 19.35 -11.98
CA ALA A 362 -3.75 20.68 -11.43
C ALA A 362 -2.26 21.03 -11.39
N ALA A 363 -1.98 22.32 -11.28
CA ALA A 363 -0.67 22.84 -10.93
C ALA A 363 -0.83 23.87 -9.80
N ARG A 364 0.12 23.89 -8.88
CA ARG A 364 0.25 24.89 -7.82
C ARG A 364 1.44 25.78 -8.18
N TRP A 365 1.23 27.08 -8.06
CA TRP A 365 2.20 28.13 -8.30
C TRP A 365 2.06 29.16 -7.18
#